data_AF-A0A0U0ZMS9-F1
#
_entry.id   AF-A0A0U0ZMS9-F1
#
_cell.length_a   1.000
_cell.length_b   1.000
_cell.length_c   1.000
_cell.angle_alpha   90.00
_cell.angle_beta   90.00
_cell.angle_gamma   90.00
#
_symmetry.space_group_name_H-M   'P 1'
#
loop_
_entity.id
_entity.type
_entity.pdbx_description
1 polymer ?
#
loop_
_entity_poly.entity_id
_entity_poly.type
_entity_poly.pdbx_seq_one_letter_code
_entity_poly.pdbx_strand_id
1 'polypeptide(L)'
;MPIRPENRDRYPKDWPKISRRIRLVRAQSQCECVGECGRNTHRGRCPNRQGLRAYGTGSRVILTVAHLNHTPEDCRDENLRAMCQGCHLHYDLEHHAQTRQQARTAALEAQMDSLFEGVQ
;
A
#
# COMPACT_ATOMS: atom_id res chain seq x y z
N MET A 1 -1.38 -0.68 4.49
CA MET A 1 -2.67 0.02 4.70
C MET A 1 -3.77 -0.98 5.00
N PRO A 2 -4.86 -0.61 5.71
CA PRO A 2 -6.03 -1.49 5.84
C PRO A 2 -6.68 -1.72 4.46
N ILE A 3 -7.13 -2.95 4.20
CA ILE A 3 -7.88 -3.28 2.98
C ILE A 3 -9.26 -2.65 3.10
N ARG A 4 -9.67 -1.88 2.09
CA ARG A 4 -11.00 -1.28 2.06
C ARG A 4 -12.07 -2.38 1.94
N PRO A 5 -13.23 -2.25 2.61
CA PRO A 5 -14.29 -3.25 2.58
C PRO A 5 -14.65 -3.74 1.17
N GLU A 6 -14.75 -2.81 0.21
CA GLU A 6 -15.11 -3.06 -1.18
C GLU A 6 -14.06 -3.83 -2.00
N ASN A 7 -12.84 -4.00 -1.48
CA ASN A 7 -11.77 -4.74 -2.16
C ASN A 7 -11.48 -6.10 -1.50
N ARG A 8 -12.24 -6.52 -0.48
CA ARG A 8 -11.91 -7.72 0.32
C ARG A 8 -11.99 -9.02 -0.46
N ASP A 9 -12.86 -9.07 -1.46
CA ASP A 9 -13.10 -10.19 -2.37
C ASP A 9 -11.94 -10.39 -3.38
N ARG A 10 -11.20 -9.33 -3.70
CA ARG A 10 -10.00 -9.37 -4.54
C ARG A 10 -8.82 -10.11 -3.91
N TYR A 11 -8.88 -10.36 -2.61
CA TYR A 11 -7.84 -11.07 -1.86
C TYR A 11 -8.24 -12.52 -1.65
N PRO A 12 -7.27 -13.45 -1.62
CA PRO A 12 -7.57 -14.85 -1.34
C PRO A 12 -8.11 -15.02 0.10
N LYS A 13 -8.95 -16.04 0.31
CA LYS A 13 -9.59 -16.31 1.62
C LYS A 13 -8.59 -16.51 2.76
N ASP A 14 -7.39 -17.00 2.45
CA ASP A 14 -6.31 -17.22 3.40
C ASP A 14 -5.36 -16.02 3.56
N TRP A 15 -5.70 -14.86 2.99
CA TRP A 15 -4.94 -13.62 3.12
C TRP A 15 -4.49 -13.30 4.56
N PRO A 16 -5.31 -13.47 5.62
CA PRO A 16 -4.84 -13.24 6.99
C PRO A 16 -3.61 -14.09 7.36
N LYS A 17 -3.52 -15.33 6.86
CA LYS A 17 -2.38 -16.22 7.08
C LYS A 17 -1.17 -15.76 6.27
N ILE A 18 -1.35 -15.43 5.00
CA ILE A 18 -0.31 -14.89 4.12
C ILE A 18 0.29 -13.62 4.73
N SER A 19 -0.57 -12.64 5.07
CA SER A 19 -0.17 -11.37 5.68
C SER A 19 0.61 -11.56 6.98
N ARG A 20 0.16 -12.48 7.84
CA ARG A 20 0.86 -12.78 9.10
C ARG A 20 2.22 -13.40 8.84
N ARG A 21 2.33 -14.36 7.93
CA ARG A 21 3.61 -15.01 7.56
C ARG A 21 4.60 -13.99 7.03
N ILE A 22 4.19 -13.13 6.10
CA ILE A 22 5.06 -12.09 5.52
C ILE A 22 5.56 -11.15 6.61
N ARG A 23 4.67 -10.60 7.45
CA ARG A 23 5.05 -9.59 8.46
C ARG A 23 5.84 -10.14 9.63
N LEU A 24 5.45 -11.31 10.16
CA LEU A 24 5.95 -11.78 11.45
C LEU A 24 7.00 -12.87 11.31
N VAL A 25 6.92 -13.70 10.26
CA VAL A 25 7.84 -14.83 10.05
C VAL A 25 8.96 -14.43 9.10
N ARG A 26 8.64 -14.16 7.83
CA ARG A 26 9.63 -13.78 6.80
C ARG A 26 10.36 -12.50 7.19
N ALA A 27 9.61 -11.44 7.44
CA ALA A 27 10.18 -10.16 7.76
C ALA A 27 10.67 -10.04 9.21
N GLN A 28 10.43 -11.05 10.05
CA GLN A 28 10.79 -11.08 11.48
C GLN A 28 10.37 -9.82 12.23
N SER A 29 9.14 -9.35 11.95
CA SER A 29 8.58 -8.13 12.54
C SER A 29 9.40 -6.86 12.28
N GLN A 30 10.22 -6.83 11.22
CA GLN A 30 10.97 -5.66 10.77
C GLN A 30 10.50 -5.23 9.38
N CYS A 31 10.54 -3.94 9.07
CA CYS A 31 10.26 -3.45 7.72
C CYS A 31 11.27 -4.00 6.69
N GLU A 32 10.81 -4.43 5.51
CA GLU A 32 11.63 -4.94 4.38
C GLU A 32 11.96 -3.85 3.35
N CYS A 33 11.58 -2.59 3.57
CA CYS A 33 12.07 -1.47 2.78
C CYS A 33 13.59 -1.35 2.91
N VAL A 34 14.32 -1.27 1.80
CA VAL A 34 15.79 -1.13 1.72
C VAL A 34 16.22 0.24 1.17
N GLY A 35 15.26 1.13 0.91
CA GLY A 35 15.53 2.47 0.39
C GLY A 35 14.33 3.09 -0.30
N GLU A 36 13.30 2.29 -0.61
CA GLU A 36 12.09 2.71 -1.32
C GLU A 36 11.32 3.82 -0.61
N CYS A 37 11.61 4.12 0.66
CA CYS A 37 10.98 5.21 1.38
C CYS A 37 11.62 6.59 1.14
N GLY A 38 12.70 6.67 0.35
CA GLY A 38 13.37 7.93 0.00
C GLY A 38 14.04 8.68 1.16
N ARG A 39 14.08 8.09 2.37
CA ARG A 39 14.59 8.78 3.57
C ARG A 39 16.10 8.81 3.67
N ASN A 40 16.83 7.96 2.95
CA ASN A 40 18.30 7.87 2.98
C ASN A 40 18.94 7.84 4.38
N THR A 41 18.21 7.33 5.38
CA THR A 41 18.62 7.32 6.79
C THR A 41 19.09 5.95 7.29
N HIS A 42 19.01 4.92 6.45
CA HIS A 42 19.42 3.57 6.78
C HIS A 42 20.15 2.94 5.58
N ARG A 43 21.22 2.17 5.86
CA ARG A 43 22.06 1.51 4.84
C ARG A 43 21.56 0.11 4.42
N GLY A 44 20.56 -0.42 5.13
CA GLY A 44 19.97 -1.72 4.86
C GLY A 44 18.46 -1.64 4.99
N ARG A 45 17.84 -2.67 5.58
CA ARG A 45 16.42 -2.64 5.89
C ARG A 45 16.07 -1.49 6.84
N CYS A 46 14.92 -0.86 6.61
CA CYS A 46 14.35 0.15 7.48
C CYS A 46 14.29 -0.39 8.93
N PRO A 47 14.75 0.38 9.93
CA PRO A 47 14.88 -0.11 11.30
C PRO A 47 13.54 -0.29 12.04
N ASN A 48 12.43 0.17 11.44
CA ASN A 48 11.11 0.10 12.04
C ASN A 48 10.67 -1.36 12.26
N ARG A 49 10.33 -1.67 13.52
CA ARG A 49 9.82 -2.99 13.94
C ARG A 49 8.41 -2.89 14.48
N GLN A 50 7.58 -3.91 14.22
CA GLN A 50 6.17 -3.96 14.62
C GLN A 50 5.99 -3.59 16.10
N GLY A 51 5.10 -2.63 16.37
CA GLY A 51 4.73 -2.22 17.72
C GLY A 51 5.71 -1.27 18.43
N LEU A 52 6.93 -1.08 17.91
CA LEU A 52 7.91 -0.15 18.48
C LEU A 52 7.65 1.29 18.01
N ARG A 53 8.43 2.24 18.52
CA ARG A 53 8.40 3.63 18.04
C ARG A 53 9.08 3.74 16.68
N ALA A 54 8.42 4.45 15.77
CA ALA A 54 8.90 4.65 14.41
C ALA A 54 10.08 5.60 14.41
N TYR A 55 11.15 5.19 13.72
CA TYR A 55 12.26 6.03 13.38
C TYR A 55 11.78 7.23 12.54
N GLY A 56 12.05 8.44 13.03
CA GLY A 56 11.61 9.71 12.45
C GLY A 56 10.37 10.31 13.12
N THR A 57 9.21 9.63 13.07
CA THR A 57 7.93 10.23 13.54
C THR A 57 7.60 9.94 15.02
N GLY A 58 8.25 8.94 15.64
CA GLY A 58 7.94 8.51 17.01
C GLY A 58 6.61 7.75 17.18
N SER A 59 5.76 7.69 16.15
CA SER A 59 4.49 6.97 16.16
C SER A 59 4.66 5.45 16.33
N ARG A 60 3.62 4.74 16.79
CA ARG A 60 3.66 3.27 16.89
C ARG A 60 3.76 2.66 15.49
N VAL A 61 4.76 1.82 15.26
CA VAL A 61 4.97 1.13 13.99
C VAL A 61 3.90 0.05 13.79
N ILE A 62 3.22 0.12 12.67
CA ILE A 62 2.32 -0.93 12.17
C ILE A 62 2.88 -1.41 10.84
N LEU A 63 3.29 -2.67 10.81
CA LEU A 63 3.65 -3.36 9.58
C LEU A 63 2.38 -3.81 8.86
N THR A 64 2.39 -3.60 7.56
CA THR A 64 1.39 -4.04 6.60
C THR A 64 2.11 -4.72 5.44
N VAL A 65 1.36 -5.37 4.55
CA VAL A 65 1.93 -5.99 3.34
C VAL A 65 1.59 -5.11 2.14
N ALA A 66 2.61 -4.73 1.38
CA ALA A 66 2.51 -4.03 0.11
C ALA A 66 2.60 -5.02 -1.05
N HIS A 67 1.80 -4.79 -2.10
CA HIS A 67 1.91 -5.47 -3.39
C HIS A 67 2.77 -4.58 -4.29
N LEU A 68 3.94 -5.06 -4.72
CA LEU A 68 4.90 -4.24 -5.47
C LEU A 68 4.37 -3.84 -6.86
N ASN A 69 3.47 -4.62 -7.44
CA ASN A 69 2.78 -4.29 -8.68
C ASN A 69 1.40 -3.62 -8.49
N HIS A 70 1.03 -3.26 -7.25
CA HIS A 70 -0.29 -2.70 -6.91
C HIS A 70 -1.49 -3.57 -7.32
N THR A 71 -1.31 -4.87 -7.56
CA THR A 71 -2.36 -5.83 -7.91
C THR A 71 -2.68 -6.73 -6.70
N PRO A 72 -3.82 -6.53 -6.01
CA PRO A 72 -4.26 -7.32 -4.85
C PRO A 72 -4.31 -8.84 -5.06
N GLU A 73 -4.63 -9.28 -6.28
CA GLU A 73 -4.77 -10.68 -6.64
C GLU A 73 -3.41 -11.40 -6.69
N ASP A 74 -2.32 -10.67 -6.94
CA ASP A 74 -0.98 -11.22 -7.07
C ASP A 74 -0.29 -11.38 -5.71
N CYS A 75 -0.64 -12.46 -5.01
CA CYS A 75 -0.10 -12.80 -3.70
C CYS A 75 1.20 -13.63 -3.72
N ARG A 76 1.93 -13.66 -4.85
CA ARG A 76 3.24 -14.35 -4.94
C ARG A 76 4.25 -13.71 -4.00
N ASP A 77 5.11 -14.53 -3.39
CA ASP A 77 6.06 -14.08 -2.37
C ASP A 77 6.98 -12.96 -2.86
N GLU A 78 7.36 -12.99 -4.13
CA GLU A 78 8.26 -12.00 -4.74
C GLU A 78 7.57 -10.63 -4.92
N ASN A 79 6.24 -10.64 -5.05
CA ASN A 79 5.43 -9.42 -5.19
C ASN A 79 5.00 -8.83 -3.83
N LEU A 80 5.16 -9.58 -2.73
CA LEU A 80 4.76 -9.12 -1.40
C LEU A 80 5.95 -8.59 -0.60
N ARG A 81 5.73 -7.49 0.11
CA ARG A 81 6.72 -6.92 1.01
C ARG A 81 6.11 -6.43 2.32
N ALA A 82 6.72 -6.79 3.46
CA ALA A 82 6.34 -6.22 4.75
C ALA A 82 6.88 -4.79 4.89
N MET A 83 6.00 -3.79 4.99
CA MET A 83 6.40 -2.39 5.13
C MET A 83 5.74 -1.74 6.34
N CYS A 84 6.46 -0.86 7.04
CA CYS A 84 5.83 0.03 8.02
C CYS A 84 4.92 1.04 7.32
N GLN A 85 3.98 1.62 8.06
CA GLN A 85 3.00 2.55 7.49
C GLN A 85 3.65 3.69 6.71
N GLY A 86 4.77 4.24 7.20
CA GLY A 86 5.47 5.34 6.53
C GLY A 86 6.17 4.93 5.23
N CYS A 87 6.77 3.73 5.18
CA CYS A 87 7.40 3.24 3.95
C CYS A 87 6.35 2.81 2.92
N HIS A 88 5.28 2.15 3.36
CA HIS A 88 4.18 1.73 2.48
C HIS A 88 3.51 2.95 1.84
N LEU A 89 3.15 3.96 2.64
CA LEU A 89 2.55 5.18 2.12
C LEU A 89 3.45 5.90 1.12
N HIS A 90 4.77 5.89 1.35
CA HIS A 90 5.72 6.47 0.41
C HIS A 90 5.74 5.70 -0.92
N TYR A 91 5.79 4.37 -0.85
CA TYR A 91 5.79 3.50 -2.02
C TYR A 91 4.55 3.74 -2.90
N ASP A 92 3.38 3.88 -2.27
CA ASP A 92 2.11 4.06 -2.98
C ASP A 92 1.87 5.50 -3.49
N LEU A 93 2.76 6.47 -3.22
CA LEU A 93 2.51 7.90 -3.49
C LEU A 93 2.14 8.16 -4.95
N GLU A 94 2.94 7.62 -5.88
CA GLU A 94 2.75 7.81 -7.31
C GLU A 94 1.48 7.11 -7.80
N HIS A 95 1.30 5.85 -7.42
CA HIS A 95 0.09 5.09 -7.78
C HIS A 95 -1.18 5.78 -7.27
N HIS A 96 -1.15 6.33 -6.05
CA HIS A 96 -2.25 7.11 -5.50
C HIS A 96 -2.46 8.43 -6.26
N ALA A 97 -1.40 9.10 -6.72
CA ALA A 97 -1.52 10.30 -7.54
C ALA A 97 -2.21 10.00 -8.88
N GLN A 98 -1.78 8.93 -9.57
CA GLN A 98 -2.36 8.47 -10.82
C GLN A 98 -3.85 8.10 -10.65
N THR A 99 -4.17 7.30 -9.64
CA THR A 99 -5.56 6.89 -9.34
C THR A 99 -6.45 8.10 -9.06
N ARG A 100 -5.95 9.09 -8.29
CA ARG A 100 -6.70 10.33 -8.02
C ARG A 100 -6.92 11.15 -9.29
N GLN A 101 -5.94 11.20 -10.19
CA GLN A 101 -6.07 11.93 -11.45
C GLN A 101 -7.12 11.26 -12.35
N GLN A 102 -7.04 9.93 -12.53
CA GLN A 102 -8.01 9.16 -13.32
C GLN A 102 -9.43 9.33 -12.80
N ALA A 103 -9.63 9.24 -11.48
CA ALA A 103 -10.94 9.45 -10.86
C ALA A 103 -11.49 10.87 -11.10
N ARG A 104 -10.63 11.89 -11.08
CA ARG A 104 -11.03 13.28 -11.40
C ARG A 104 -11.41 13.44 -12.86
N THR A 105 -10.61 12.89 -13.78
CA THR A 105 -10.89 12.92 -15.22
C THR A 105 -12.22 12.23 -15.53
N ALA A 106 -12.43 11.01 -15.03
CA ALA A 106 -13.68 10.28 -15.23
C ALA A 106 -14.90 11.02 -14.66
N ALA A 107 -14.76 11.69 -13.51
CA ALA A 107 -15.84 12.48 -12.94
C ALA A 107 -16.16 13.75 -13.75
N LEU A 108 -15.17 14.36 -14.41
CA LEU A 108 -15.39 15.48 -15.31
C LEU A 108 -16.03 15.04 -16.63
N GLU A 109 -15.55 13.94 -17.21
CA GLU A 109 -16.14 13.33 -18.42
C GLU A 109 -17.61 12.98 -18.19
N ALA A 110 -17.95 12.32 -17.08
CA ALA A 110 -19.33 12.00 -16.74
C ALA A 110 -20.23 13.25 -16.57
N GLN A 111 -19.67 14.36 -16.05
CA GLN A 111 -20.40 15.63 -15.96
C GLN A 111 -20.60 16.26 -17.34
N MET A 112 -19.62 16.16 -18.23
CA MET A 112 -19.73 16.66 -19.61
C MET A 112 -20.75 15.86 -20.40
N ASP A 113 -20.70 14.52 -20.34
CA ASP A 113 -21.67 13.64 -21.01
C ASP A 113 -23.10 13.93 -20.55
N SER A 114 -23.31 14.11 -19.24
CA SER A 114 -24.60 14.50 -18.66
C SER A 114 -25.12 15.86 -19.13
N LEU A 115 -24.26 16.77 -19.62
CA LEU A 115 -24.66 18.08 -20.16
C LEU A 115 -25.06 18.00 -21.65
N PHE A 116 -24.59 16.99 -22.39
CA PHE A 116 -24.92 16.80 -23.80
C PHE A 116 -26.16 15.92 -24.03
N GLU A 117 -26.58 15.13 -23.04
CA GLU A 117 -27.80 14.28 -23.11
C GLU A 117 -29.11 15.06 -22.87
N GLY A 118 -29.04 16.34 -22.47
CA GLY A 118 -30.21 17.17 -22.15
C GLY A 118 -30.78 18.03 -23.30
N VAL A 119 -30.31 17.85 -24.53
CA VAL A 119 -30.78 18.60 -25.71
C VAL A 119 -31.51 17.64 -26.66
N GLN A 120 -32.79 17.36 -26.37
CA GLN A 120 -33.76 16.80 -27.31
C GLN A 120 -35.06 17.59 -27.25
#